data_AF-A0AAP0K9Q2-F1
#
_entry.id   AF-A0AAP0K9Q2-F1
#
_cell.length_a   1.000
_cell.length_b   1.000
_cell.length_c   1.000
_cell.angle_alpha   90.00
_cell.angle_beta   90.00
_cell.angle_gamma   90.00
#
_symmetry.space_group_name_H-M   'P 1'
#
loop_
_entity.id
_entity.type
_entity.pdbx_description
1 polymer ?
#
loop_
_entity_poly.entity_id
_entity_poly.type
_entity_poly.pdbx_seq_one_letter_code
_entity_poly.pdbx_strand_id
1 'polypeptide(L)'
;MTLANGGYWDFQKIKDCLLEDIWQRIRANPPPNPLKGPDTWRWMFAKNDKLSVKKAHSLISEVESNESSKGWSNIWKWEGHLRIRSFLWLARRGRLSTSALCAQRHVIPSDSCLRCNA
;
A
#
# COMPACT_ATOMS: atom_id res chain seq x y z
N MET A 1 -3.40 -0.48 28.60
CA MET A 1 -4.26 -1.64 28.25
C MET A 1 -4.44 -2.44 29.53
N THR A 2 -5.65 -2.44 30.12
CA THR A 2 -5.87 -2.86 31.50
C THR A 2 -5.94 -4.37 31.62
N LEU A 3 -4.98 -4.97 32.32
CA LEU A 3 -5.03 -6.35 32.77
C LEU A 3 -5.99 -6.44 33.97
N ALA A 4 -6.71 -7.55 34.10
CA ALA A 4 -7.39 -7.92 35.34
C ALA A 4 -6.34 -8.20 36.43
N ASN A 5 -6.74 -8.15 37.70
CA ASN A 5 -5.87 -8.29 38.90
C ASN A 5 -5.06 -9.62 39.02
N GLY A 6 -5.00 -10.44 37.96
CA GLY A 6 -4.21 -11.66 37.85
C GLY A 6 -3.43 -11.81 36.54
N GLY A 7 -3.23 -10.75 35.76
CA GLY A 7 -2.42 -10.78 34.52
C GLY A 7 -3.18 -11.26 33.27
N TYR A 8 -4.50 -11.40 33.35
CA TYR A 8 -5.37 -11.79 32.23
C TYR A 8 -6.00 -10.58 31.55
N TRP A 9 -6.46 -10.76 30.30
CA TRP A 9 -7.22 -9.74 29.59
C TRP A 9 -8.57 -9.46 30.26
N ASP A 10 -8.90 -8.18 30.46
CA ASP A 10 -10.25 -7.76 30.85
C ASP A 10 -11.12 -7.61 29.58
N PHE A 11 -11.69 -8.72 29.11
CA PHE A 11 -12.45 -8.75 27.86
C PHE A 11 -13.74 -7.91 27.90
N GLN A 12 -14.29 -7.61 29.08
CA GLN A 12 -15.46 -6.72 29.18
C GLN A 12 -15.07 -5.30 28.75
N LYS A 13 -13.99 -4.76 29.34
CA LYS A 13 -13.48 -3.44 28.93
C LYS A 13 -13.05 -3.38 27.46
N ILE A 14 -12.48 -4.47 26.94
CA ILE A 14 -12.04 -4.52 25.54
C ILE A 14 -13.24 -4.48 24.59
N LYS A 15 -14.33 -5.21 24.90
CA LYS A 15 -15.57 -5.19 24.12
C LYS A 15 -16.24 -3.82 24.12
N ASP A 16 -16.22 -3.14 25.26
CA ASP A 16 -16.82 -1.81 25.39
C ASP A 16 -16.04 -0.73 24.60
N CYS A 17 -14.76 -0.96 24.32
CA CYS A 17 -13.87 0.02 23.68
C CYS A 17 -13.55 -0.26 22.20
N LEU A 18 -13.76 -1.48 21.71
CA LEU A 18 -13.33 -1.91 20.38
C LEU A 18 -14.45 -2.57 19.60
N LEU A 19 -14.42 -2.42 18.28
CA LEU A 19 -15.31 -3.12 17.37
C LEU A 19 -15.14 -4.64 17.48
N GLU A 20 -16.22 -5.37 17.14
CA GLU A 20 -16.31 -6.83 17.28
C GLU A 20 -15.16 -7.57 16.58
N ASP A 21 -14.80 -7.13 15.38
CA ASP A 21 -13.73 -7.72 14.58
C ASP A 21 -12.35 -7.53 15.22
N ILE A 22 -12.12 -6.43 15.92
CA ILE A 22 -10.85 -6.10 16.56
C ILE A 22 -10.65 -6.92 17.84
N TRP A 23 -11.64 -6.97 18.74
CA TRP A 23 -11.45 -7.68 20.01
C TRP A 23 -11.42 -9.20 19.82
N GLN A 24 -12.12 -9.75 18.82
CA GLN A 24 -12.03 -11.17 18.46
C GLN A 24 -10.61 -11.56 18.04
N ARG A 25 -9.92 -10.68 17.30
CA ARG A 25 -8.49 -10.87 16.97
C ARG A 25 -7.61 -10.81 18.22
N ILE A 26 -7.90 -9.92 19.16
CA ILE A 26 -7.16 -9.83 20.43
C ILE A 26 -7.38 -11.11 21.25
N ARG A 27 -8.60 -11.63 21.34
CA ARG A 27 -8.93 -12.88 22.03
C ARG A 27 -8.18 -14.09 21.49
N ALA A 28 -7.89 -14.12 20.18
CA ALA A 28 -7.11 -15.20 19.57
C ALA A 28 -5.62 -15.17 19.98
N ASN A 29 -5.14 -14.06 20.55
CA ASN A 29 -3.77 -13.93 21.04
C ASN A 29 -3.70 -14.23 22.55
N PRO A 30 -2.72 -15.02 23.02
CA PRO A 30 -2.56 -15.30 24.45
C PRO A 30 -2.23 -14.01 25.22
N PRO A 31 -2.64 -13.90 26.50
CA PRO A 31 -2.22 -12.79 27.35
C PRO A 31 -0.70 -12.76 27.55
N PRO A 32 -0.15 -11.60 27.97
CA PRO A 32 1.26 -11.47 28.28
C PRO A 32 1.70 -12.59 29.24
N ASN A 33 2.65 -13.41 28.81
CA ASN A 33 3.15 -14.51 29.62
C ASN A 33 4.52 -14.11 30.18
N PRO A 34 4.68 -14.02 31.51
CA PRO A 34 5.96 -13.64 32.13
C PRO A 34 7.12 -14.60 31.80
N LEU A 35 6.82 -15.84 31.39
CA LEU A 35 7.83 -16.83 30.97
C LEU A 35 8.29 -16.67 29.52
N LYS A 36 7.59 -15.87 28.70
CA LYS A 36 7.90 -15.69 27.26
C LYS A 36 8.84 -14.52 26.96
N GLY A 37 9.33 -13.85 28.01
CA GLY A 37 10.18 -12.67 27.88
C GLY A 37 9.39 -11.40 27.51
N PRO A 38 10.09 -10.28 27.30
CA PRO A 38 9.46 -9.00 26.99
C PRO A 38 8.86 -8.97 25.57
N ASP A 39 7.85 -8.13 25.37
CA ASP A 39 7.27 -7.88 24.06
C ASP A 39 8.32 -7.32 23.08
N THR A 40 8.30 -7.83 21.85
CA THR A 40 9.23 -7.40 20.80
C THR A 40 8.47 -6.94 19.57
N TRP A 41 8.99 -5.90 18.92
CA TRP A 41 8.47 -5.41 17.65
C TRP A 41 8.77 -6.44 16.56
N ARG A 42 7.72 -6.92 15.89
CA ARG A 42 7.84 -7.86 14.78
C ARG A 42 7.17 -7.32 13.54
N TRP A 43 7.83 -7.51 12.40
CA TRP A 43 7.23 -7.22 11.11
C TRP A 43 6.36 -8.40 10.66
N MET A 44 5.04 -8.21 10.62
CA MET A 44 4.06 -9.25 10.26
C MET A 44 4.39 -9.98 8.95
N PHE A 45 5.00 -9.28 8.00
CA PHE A 45 5.33 -9.83 6.68
C PHE A 45 6.76 -10.36 6.55
N ALA A 46 7.50 -10.50 7.66
CA ALA A 46 8.83 -11.11 7.66
C ALA A 46 8.92 -12.24 8.70
N LYS A 47 9.26 -13.44 8.22
CA LYS A 47 9.53 -14.61 9.07
C LYS A 47 10.69 -14.41 10.06
N ASN A 48 11.58 -13.46 9.80
CA ASN A 48 12.79 -13.23 10.59
C ASN A 48 12.66 -11.96 11.46
N ASP A 49 11.43 -11.45 11.64
CA ASP A 49 11.07 -10.24 12.39
C ASP A 49 11.71 -8.92 11.93
N LYS A 50 12.65 -8.97 10.97
CA LYS A 50 13.33 -7.79 10.42
C LYS A 50 12.52 -7.17 9.30
N LEU A 51 12.26 -5.87 9.45
CA LEU A 51 11.78 -5.03 8.36
C LEU A 51 12.83 -5.01 7.24
N SER A 52 12.37 -5.20 6.01
CA SER A 52 13.17 -4.95 4.82
C SER A 52 12.44 -3.93 3.96
N VAL A 53 13.10 -2.82 3.66
CA VAL A 53 12.56 -1.79 2.75
C VAL A 53 12.15 -2.41 1.43
N LYS A 54 12.93 -3.37 0.90
CA LYS A 54 12.59 -4.10 -0.33
C LYS A 54 11.27 -4.87 -0.22
N LYS A 55 11.04 -5.59 0.90
CA LYS A 55 9.79 -6.33 1.10
C LYS A 55 8.61 -5.41 1.35
N ALA A 56 8.79 -4.37 2.16
CA ALA A 56 7.75 -3.36 2.38
C ALA A 56 7.35 -2.67 1.07
N HIS A 57 8.35 -2.28 0.27
CA HIS A 57 8.13 -1.71 -1.05
C HIS A 57 7.45 -2.71 -1.99
N SER A 58 7.86 -3.98 -2.01
CA SER A 58 7.19 -5.03 -2.81
C SER A 58 5.71 -5.17 -2.43
N LEU A 59 5.37 -5.19 -1.15
CA LEU A 59 3.97 -5.32 -0.71
C LEU A 59 3.10 -4.12 -1.12
N ILE A 60 3.65 -2.90 -1.03
CA ILE A 60 2.97 -1.69 -1.47
C ILE A 60 2.88 -1.67 -3.00
N SER A 61 3.95 -2.08 -3.68
CA SER A 61 4.06 -2.05 -5.13
C SER A 61 3.38 -3.24 -5.80
N GLU A 62 3.11 -4.35 -5.13
CA GLU A 62 2.38 -5.51 -5.68
C GLU A 62 0.92 -5.16 -5.98
N VAL A 63 0.38 -4.16 -5.28
CA VAL A 63 -0.86 -3.48 -5.65
C VAL A 63 -0.72 -2.75 -7.00
N GLU A 64 0.49 -2.29 -7.35
CA GLU A 64 0.80 -1.60 -8.61
C GLU A 64 1.46 -2.51 -9.69
N SER A 65 1.98 -3.70 -9.34
CA SER A 65 2.97 -4.43 -10.16
C SER A 65 2.43 -5.63 -10.94
N ASN A 66 1.12 -5.84 -10.99
CA ASN A 66 0.53 -6.80 -11.93
C ASN A 66 0.79 -6.42 -13.41
N GLU A 67 1.37 -5.26 -13.71
CA GLU A 67 1.90 -4.87 -15.02
C GLU A 67 3.34 -5.37 -15.32
N SER A 68 3.84 -6.37 -14.59
CA SER A 68 5.25 -6.73 -14.63
C SER A 68 5.72 -7.24 -16.01
N SER A 69 6.69 -6.48 -16.55
CA SER A 69 7.64 -6.78 -17.65
C SER A 69 7.20 -6.69 -19.12
N LYS A 70 5.95 -6.99 -19.49
CA LYS A 70 5.58 -7.12 -20.92
C LYS A 70 5.46 -5.76 -21.64
N GLY A 71 6.58 -5.17 -22.04
CA GLY A 71 6.64 -4.00 -22.93
C GLY A 71 7.51 -2.85 -22.43
N TRP A 72 7.90 -2.85 -21.15
CA TRP A 72 8.87 -1.86 -20.64
C TRP A 72 10.23 -2.01 -21.31
N SER A 73 10.70 -3.24 -21.56
CA SER A 73 11.95 -3.47 -22.29
C SER A 73 11.93 -2.85 -23.68
N ASN A 74 10.80 -2.87 -24.38
CA ASN A 74 10.67 -2.29 -25.72
C ASN A 74 10.78 -0.75 -25.67
N ILE A 75 10.19 -0.11 -24.67
CA ILE A 75 10.36 1.34 -24.44
C ILE A 75 11.82 1.65 -24.10
N TRP A 76 12.46 0.86 -23.24
CA TRP A 76 13.87 1.07 -22.88
C TRP A 76 14.82 0.77 -24.05
N LYS A 77 14.47 -0.12 -24.98
CA LYS A 77 15.29 -0.42 -26.18
C LYS A 77 15.02 0.52 -27.35
N TRP A 78 14.12 1.49 -27.21
CA TRP A 78 13.83 2.45 -28.27
C TRP A 78 15.08 3.28 -28.62
N GLU A 79 15.57 3.12 -29.85
CA GLU A 79 16.79 3.78 -30.36
C GLU A 79 16.54 5.20 -30.88
N GLY A 80 15.28 5.59 -31.04
CA GLY A 80 14.95 6.94 -31.52
C GLY A 80 15.13 8.02 -30.46
N HIS A 81 14.67 9.23 -30.79
CA HIS A 81 14.87 10.41 -29.96
C HIS A 81 14.33 10.23 -28.52
N LEU A 82 15.08 10.72 -27.53
CA LEU A 82 14.76 10.58 -26.09
C LEU A 82 13.36 11.12 -25.73
N ARG A 83 12.90 12.16 -26.44
CA ARG A 83 11.54 12.72 -26.30
C ARG A 83 10.46 11.67 -26.60
N ILE A 84 10.63 10.84 -27.63
CA ILE A 84 9.67 9.79 -27.98
C ILE A 84 9.68 8.70 -26.91
N ARG A 85 10.87 8.29 -26.45
CA ARG A 85 11.00 7.33 -25.36
C ARG A 85 10.32 7.79 -24.08
N SER A 86 10.49 9.06 -23.73
CA SER A 86 9.85 9.69 -22.57
C SER A 86 8.33 9.75 -22.72
N PHE A 87 7.86 10.11 -23.92
CA PHE A 87 6.44 10.08 -24.26
C PHE A 87 5.84 8.68 -24.13
N LEU A 88 6.49 7.64 -24.68
CA LEU A 88 6.06 6.25 -24.58
C LEU A 88 6.00 5.77 -23.12
N TRP A 89 6.97 6.19 -22.29
CA TRP A 89 6.97 5.88 -20.86
C TRP A 89 5.76 6.50 -20.14
N LEU A 90 5.47 7.77 -20.39
CA LEU A 90 4.29 8.46 -19.84
C LEU A 90 2.98 7.85 -20.34
N ALA A 91 2.89 7.55 -21.64
CA ALA A 91 1.74 6.92 -22.27
C ALA A 91 1.41 5.59 -21.62
N ARG A 92 2.43 4.72 -21.49
CA ARG A 92 2.26 3.40 -20.90
C ARG A 92 1.90 3.46 -19.41
N ARG A 93 2.39 4.45 -18.67
CA ARG A 93 2.01 4.67 -17.25
C ARG A 93 0.61 5.25 -17.09
N GLY A 94 -0.12 5.60 -18.16
CA GLY A 94 -1.37 6.36 -18.05
C GLY A 94 -1.18 7.75 -17.45
N ARG A 95 0.01 8.35 -17.65
CA ARG A 95 0.43 9.63 -17.06
C ARG A 95 0.59 10.75 -18.10
N LEU A 96 0.10 10.54 -19.32
CA LEU A 96 -0.02 11.64 -20.28
C LEU A 96 -1.00 12.67 -19.73
N SER A 97 -0.64 13.94 -19.88
CA SER A 97 -1.45 15.08 -19.45
C SER A 97 -2.64 15.27 -20.37
N THR A 98 -3.59 14.32 -20.35
CA THR A 98 -4.87 14.43 -21.06
C THR A 98 -5.77 15.42 -20.33
N SER A 99 -6.76 15.98 -21.03
CA SER A 99 -7.74 16.89 -20.43
C SER A 99 -8.45 16.22 -19.24
N ALA A 100 -8.83 14.95 -19.37
CA ALA A 100 -9.39 14.16 -18.28
C ALA A 100 -8.46 14.09 -17.05
N LEU A 101 -7.17 13.76 -17.23
CA LEU A 101 -6.22 13.67 -16.12
C LEU A 101 -5.95 15.06 -15.49
N CYS A 102 -5.90 16.11 -16.30
CA CYS A 102 -5.74 17.48 -15.83
C CYS A 102 -6.96 17.95 -15.02
N ALA A 103 -8.17 17.64 -15.48
CA ALA A 103 -9.42 17.96 -14.79
C ALA A 103 -9.52 17.20 -13.46
N GLN A 104 -9.20 15.90 -13.46
CA GLN A 104 -9.11 15.08 -12.26
C GLN A 104 -8.12 15.67 -11.23
N ARG A 105 -7.05 16.29 -11.69
CA ARG A 105 -6.03 16.93 -10.84
C ARG A 105 -6.33 18.40 -10.54
N HIS A 106 -7.50 18.92 -10.94
CA HIS A 106 -7.90 20.31 -10.78
C HIS A 106 -6.94 21.34 -11.41
N VAL A 107 -6.20 20.94 -12.45
CA VAL A 107 -5.33 21.84 -13.23
C VAL A 107 -6.15 22.64 -14.24
N ILE A 108 -7.19 22.04 -14.79
CA ILE A 108 -8.14 22.67 -15.73
C ILE A 108 -9.58 22.42 -15.25
N PRO A 109 -10.54 23.28 -15.63
CA PRO A 109 -11.90 23.20 -15.10
C PRO A 109 -12.77 22.11 -15.75
N SER A 110 -12.46 21.67 -16.97
CA SER A 110 -13.23 20.64 -17.68
C SER A 110 -12.32 19.59 -18.31
N ASP A 111 -12.84 18.37 -18.46
CA ASP A 111 -12.18 17.25 -19.13
C ASP A 111 -12.35 17.26 -20.65
N SER A 112 -13.14 18.20 -21.19
CA SER A 112 -13.36 18.36 -22.62
C SER A 112 -12.07 18.71 -23.35
N CYS A 113 -11.83 18.05 -24.49
CA CYS A 113 -10.66 18.32 -25.31
C CYS A 113 -10.72 19.72 -25.93
N LEU A 114 -9.72 20.57 -25.63
CA LEU A 114 -9.64 21.94 -26.17
C LEU A 114 -9.57 22.04 -27.71
N ARG A 115 -9.31 20.93 -28.41
CA ARG A 115 -9.25 20.89 -29.88
C ARG A 115 -10.54 20.46 -30.56
N CYS A 116 -11.16 19.40 -30.07
CA CYS A 116 -12.34 18.79 -30.72
C CYS A 116 -13.62 18.92 -29.90
N ASN A 117 -13.55 19.48 -28.70
CA ASN A 117 -14.66 19.66 -27.76
C ASN A 117 -15.43 18.36 -27.48
N ALA A 118 -14.73 17.23 -27.56
CA ALA A 118 -15.19 15.89 -27.24
C ALA A 118 -14.76 15.51 -25.82
#